data_AF-A0A016WHB8-F1
#
_entry.id   AF-A0A016WHB8-F1
#
_cell.length_a   1.000
_cell.length_b   1.000
_cell.length_c   1.000
_cell.angle_alpha   90.00
_cell.angle_beta   90.00
_cell.angle_gamma   90.00
#
_symmetry.space_group_name_H-M   'P 1'
#
loop_
_entity.id
_entity.type
_entity.pdbx_description
1 polymer ?
#
loop_
_entity_poly.entity_id
_entity_poly.type
_entity_poly.pdbx_seq_one_letter_code
_entity_poly.pdbx_strand_id
1 'polypeptide(L)'
;MECLIKNGWNAEKIPDYGCENTPKEGGQTNFVVGICFIIYGVITEFLYMVDVMVMMKKQQRRLSCYKIMIALGVYDMAALFVNSFLTGYFWINGVNYCTNPTFMYVVGCLALGGDHEDNLLDLVSIIKK
;
A
#
# COMPACT_ATOMS: atom_id res chain seq x y z
N MET A 1 -9.78 11.52 -3.52
CA MET A 1 -9.41 11.75 -4.95
C MET A 1 -10.03 13.01 -5.57
N GLU A 2 -11.11 13.58 -5.01
CA GLU A 2 -11.82 14.71 -5.65
C GLU A 2 -10.98 15.97 -5.89
N CYS A 3 -10.02 16.26 -4.99
CA CYS A 3 -9.08 17.36 -5.14
C CYS A 3 -8.19 17.23 -6.40
N LEU A 4 -7.82 15.99 -6.76
CA LEU A 4 -6.97 15.71 -7.92
C LEU A 4 -7.77 15.80 -9.24
N ILE A 5 -9.05 15.42 -9.21
CA ILE A 5 -9.97 15.56 -10.35
C ILE A 5 -10.28 17.03 -10.63
N LYS A 6 -10.54 17.83 -9.59
CA LYS A 6 -10.80 19.28 -9.70
C LYS A 6 -9.63 20.06 -10.31
N ASN A 7 -8.41 19.54 -10.16
CA ASN A 7 -7.18 20.14 -10.68
C ASN A 7 -6.68 19.50 -12.00
N GLY A 8 -7.49 18.64 -12.64
CA GLY A 8 -7.18 18.10 -13.97
C GLY A 8 -6.06 17.06 -13.97
N TRP A 9 -6.01 16.18 -12.97
CA TRP A 9 -5.02 15.10 -12.81
C TRP A 9 -3.58 15.55 -12.56
N ASN A 10 -3.37 16.84 -12.30
CA ASN A 10 -2.07 17.38 -11.99
C ASN A 10 -1.96 17.69 -10.49
N ALA A 11 -1.15 16.90 -9.78
CA ALA A 11 -0.91 17.09 -8.35
C ALA A 11 -0.05 18.33 -8.04
N GLU A 12 0.75 18.83 -8.99
CA GLU A 12 1.58 20.05 -8.82
C GLU A 12 0.73 21.34 -8.77
N LYS A 13 -0.52 21.28 -9.26
CA LYS A 13 -1.46 22.41 -9.27
C LYS A 13 -2.22 22.59 -7.94
N ILE A 14 -2.03 21.66 -6.99
CA ILE A 14 -2.65 21.74 -5.67
C ILE A 14 -1.88 22.78 -4.83
N PRO A 15 -2.54 23.72 -4.13
CA PRO A 15 -1.85 24.67 -3.25
C PRO A 15 -1.01 23.91 -2.21
N ASP A 16 0.19 24.41 -1.91
CA ASP A 16 1.26 23.80 -1.09
C ASP A 16 1.99 22.57 -1.67
N TYR A 17 1.62 22.05 -2.86
CA TYR A 17 2.30 20.91 -3.50
C TYR A 17 3.15 21.29 -4.73
N GLY A 18 3.39 22.59 -4.94
CA GLY A 18 4.18 23.09 -6.07
C GLY A 18 5.68 22.82 -5.89
N CYS A 19 6.35 22.40 -6.97
CA CYS A 19 7.78 22.11 -6.99
C CYS A 19 8.62 23.19 -7.71
N GLU A 20 8.19 24.45 -7.71
CA GLU A 20 8.85 25.56 -8.45
C GLU A 20 10.33 25.78 -8.08
N ASN A 21 10.70 25.55 -6.81
CA ASN A 21 12.04 25.84 -6.30
C ASN A 21 12.91 24.60 -6.09
N THR A 22 12.45 23.41 -6.49
CA THR A 22 13.16 22.15 -6.23
C THR A 22 13.71 21.57 -7.53
N PRO A 23 15.01 21.22 -7.61
CA PRO A 23 15.55 20.60 -8.81
C PRO A 23 14.80 19.28 -9.09
N LYS A 24 14.31 19.13 -10.33
CA LYS A 24 13.61 17.93 -10.83
C LYS A 24 14.57 16.76 -11.13
N GLU A 25 15.79 16.82 -10.60
CA GLU A 25 16.76 15.74 -10.68
C GLU A 25 16.32 14.62 -9.72
N GLY A 26 16.40 13.37 -10.17
CA GLY A 26 16.06 12.21 -9.35
C GLY A 26 16.85 12.21 -8.05
N GLY A 27 16.21 11.81 -6.95
CA GLY A 27 16.89 11.66 -5.66
C GLY A 27 18.01 10.62 -5.71
N GLN A 28 18.88 10.58 -4.69
CA GLN A 28 19.98 9.61 -4.63
C GLN A 28 19.45 8.17 -4.74
N THR A 29 19.73 7.52 -5.85
CA THR A 29 19.35 6.13 -6.12
C THR A 29 20.21 5.21 -5.27
N ASN A 30 19.63 4.60 -4.24
CA ASN A 30 20.30 3.57 -3.46
C ASN A 30 19.72 2.21 -3.84
N PHE A 31 20.22 1.65 -4.94
CA PHE A 31 19.83 0.34 -5.44
C PHE A 31 19.93 -0.76 -4.38
N VAL A 32 20.96 -0.69 -3.52
CA VAL A 32 21.16 -1.64 -2.41
C VAL A 32 19.98 -1.63 -1.45
N VAL A 33 19.52 -0.45 -1.05
CA VAL A 33 18.40 -0.29 -0.13
C VAL A 33 17.10 -0.76 -0.78
N GLY A 34 16.88 -0.40 -2.05
CA GLY A 34 15.71 -0.85 -2.81
C GLY A 34 15.62 -2.37 -2.93
N ILE A 35 16.73 -3.05 -3.26
CA ILE A 35 16.78 -4.51 -3.35
C ILE A 35 16.56 -5.16 -1.99
N CYS A 36 17.15 -4.64 -0.91
CA CYS A 36 16.94 -5.15 0.44
C CYS A 36 15.46 -5.08 0.85
N PHE A 37 14.76 -3.98 0.52
CA PHE A 37 13.32 -3.85 0.80
C PHE A 37 12.47 -4.83 -0.01
N ILE A 38 12.80 -5.07 -1.29
CA ILE A 38 12.09 -6.05 -2.10
C ILE A 38 12.26 -7.46 -1.52
N ILE A 39 13.49 -7.84 -1.15
CA ILE A 39 13.76 -9.15 -0.55
C ILE A 39 13.02 -9.32 0.78
N TYR A 40 13.06 -8.29 1.65
CA TYR A 40 12.35 -8.30 2.92
C TYR A 40 10.83 -8.41 2.73
N GLY A 41 10.27 -7.67 1.77
CA GLY A 41 8.86 -7.72 1.40
C GLY A 41 8.44 -9.13 0.95
N VAL A 42 9.23 -9.75 0.06
CA VAL A 42 8.98 -11.12 -0.41
C VAL A 42 9.01 -12.12 0.75
N ILE A 43 10.00 -12.05 1.64
CA ILE A 43 10.08 -12.94 2.81
C ILE A 43 8.86 -12.79 3.71
N THR A 44 8.45 -11.55 3.97
CA THR A 44 7.30 -11.25 4.83
C THR A 44 5.99 -11.75 4.20
N GLU A 45 5.84 -11.63 2.88
CA GLU A 45 4.70 -12.16 2.14
C GLU A 45 4.61 -13.69 2.21
N PHE A 46 5.74 -14.39 2.12
CA PHE A 46 5.78 -15.84 2.34
C PHE A 46 5.37 -16.23 3.76
N LEU A 47 5.81 -15.50 4.79
CA LEU A 47 5.42 -15.76 6.17
C LEU A 47 3.92 -15.56 6.37
N TYR A 48 3.35 -14.48 5.84
CA TYR A 48 1.90 -14.26 5.89
C TYR A 48 1.10 -15.36 5.19
N MET A 49 1.57 -15.88 4.04
CA MET A 49 0.94 -17.05 3.40
C MET A 49 0.94 -18.27 4.31
N VAL A 50 2.06 -18.54 4.99
CA VAL A 50 2.18 -19.67 5.93
C VAL A 50 1.24 -19.48 7.12
N ASP A 51 1.16 -18.27 7.67
CA ASP A 51 0.31 -17.94 8.81
C ASP A 51 -1.17 -18.12 8.47
N VAL A 52 -1.61 -17.62 7.31
CA VAL A 52 -3.00 -17.83 6.83
C VAL A 52 -3.28 -19.31 6.59
N MET A 53 -2.34 -20.07 6.01
CA MET A 53 -2.49 -21.52 5.77
C MET A 53 -2.60 -22.32 7.06
N VAL A 54 -1.78 -22.00 8.07
CA VAL A 54 -1.87 -22.59 9.41
C VAL A 54 -3.20 -22.21 10.04
N MET A 55 -3.62 -20.95 9.86
CA MET A 55 -4.89 -20.50 10.37
C MET A 55 -6.07 -21.22 9.69
N MET A 56 -6.00 -21.62 8.43
CA MET A 56 -7.10 -22.36 7.79
C MET A 56 -7.38 -23.76 8.38
N LYS A 57 -6.59 -24.27 9.34
CA LYS A 57 -6.86 -25.56 10.02
C LYS A 57 -8.24 -25.57 10.72
N LYS A 58 -8.98 -26.63 10.44
CA LYS A 58 -10.43 -26.82 10.69
C LYS A 58 -10.88 -26.68 12.16
N GLN A 59 -9.96 -26.75 13.13
CA GLN A 59 -10.26 -26.84 14.56
C GLN A 59 -10.59 -25.49 15.23
N GLN A 60 -10.15 -24.36 14.66
CA GLN A 60 -10.33 -23.00 15.22
C GLN A 60 -11.43 -22.17 14.51
N ARG A 61 -12.01 -22.64 13.39
CA ARG A 61 -13.07 -21.93 12.63
C ARG A 61 -14.43 -21.83 13.32
N ARG A 62 -14.57 -22.37 14.54
CA ARG A 62 -15.83 -22.39 15.29
C ARG A 62 -16.14 -21.06 15.98
N LEU A 63 -15.15 -20.17 16.12
CA LEU A 63 -15.28 -18.86 16.76
C LEU A 63 -15.25 -17.74 15.71
N SER A 64 -16.17 -16.78 15.82
CA SER A 64 -16.29 -15.64 14.90
C SER A 64 -15.02 -14.77 14.82
N CYS A 65 -14.26 -14.72 15.91
CA CYS A 65 -12.99 -13.97 16.00
C CYS A 65 -11.97 -14.41 14.94
N TYR A 66 -11.94 -15.70 14.65
CA TYR A 66 -10.94 -16.27 13.76
C TYR A 66 -11.19 -15.98 12.27
N LYS A 67 -12.46 -15.80 11.88
CA LYS A 67 -12.83 -15.36 10.54
C LYS A 67 -12.34 -13.94 10.27
N ILE A 68 -12.39 -13.08 11.29
CA ILE A 68 -11.93 -11.70 11.20
C ILE A 68 -10.40 -11.67 11.07
N MET A 69 -9.67 -12.45 11.88
CA MET A 69 -8.21 -12.55 11.75
C MET A 69 -7.75 -13.00 10.36
N ILE A 70 -8.43 -13.98 9.75
CA ILE A 70 -8.10 -14.42 8.38
C ILE A 70 -8.40 -13.32 7.35
N ALA A 71 -9.54 -12.63 7.47
CA ALA A 71 -9.90 -11.54 6.56
C ALA A 71 -8.89 -10.39 6.62
N LEU A 72 -8.43 -10.05 7.83
CA LEU A 72 -7.40 -9.03 8.06
C LEU A 72 -6.04 -9.47 7.47
N GLY A 73 -5.65 -10.74 7.67
CA GLY A 73 -4.39 -11.26 7.13
C GLY A 73 -4.33 -11.27 5.59
N VAL A 74 -5.46 -11.54 4.91
CA VAL A 74 -5.52 -11.46 3.44
C VAL A 74 -5.43 -10.00 2.96
N TYR A 75 -6.01 -9.07 3.71
CA TYR A 75 -5.91 -7.64 3.41
C TYR A 75 -4.47 -7.12 3.56
N ASP A 76 -3.80 -7.48 4.66
CA ASP A 76 -2.40 -7.14 4.91
C ASP A 76 -1.49 -7.64 3.78
N MET A 77 -1.74 -8.84 3.23
CA MET A 77 -0.98 -9.36 2.10
C MET A 77 -1.09 -8.47 0.85
N ALA A 78 -2.29 -8.00 0.51
CA ALA A 78 -2.50 -7.14 -0.65
C ALA A 78 -1.84 -5.77 -0.45
N ALA A 79 -1.96 -5.19 0.75
CA ALA A 79 -1.33 -3.92 1.09
C ALA A 79 0.20 -4.04 1.09
N LEU A 80 0.76 -5.10 1.68
CA LEU A 80 2.20 -5.36 1.70
C LEU A 80 2.79 -5.57 0.31
N PHE A 81 2.08 -6.25 -0.59
CA PHE A 81 2.51 -6.45 -1.97
C PHE A 81 2.66 -5.11 -2.69
N VAL A 82 1.61 -4.26 -2.64
CA VAL A 82 1.62 -2.94 -3.26
C VAL A 82 2.71 -2.06 -2.65
N ASN A 83 2.80 -2.01 -1.32
CA ASN A 83 3.79 -1.21 -0.61
C ASN A 83 5.23 -1.65 -0.90
N SER A 84 5.51 -2.96 -0.93
CA SER A 84 6.86 -3.49 -1.19
C SER A 84 7.30 -3.24 -2.63
N PHE A 85 6.44 -3.53 -3.61
CA PHE A 85 6.75 -3.28 -5.03
C PHE A 85 7.03 -1.80 -5.30
N LEU A 86 6.20 -0.96 -4.70
CA LEU A 86 6.25 0.46 -4.96
C LEU A 86 7.41 1.14 -4.24
N THR A 87 7.67 0.77 -2.98
CA THR A 87 8.85 1.23 -2.25
C THR A 87 10.12 0.81 -2.98
N GLY A 88 10.20 -0.44 -3.45
CA GLY A 88 11.32 -0.91 -4.28
C GLY A 88 11.49 -0.08 -5.56
N TYR A 89 10.40 0.21 -6.27
CA TYR A 89 10.41 1.04 -7.47
C TYR A 89 10.89 2.48 -7.20
N PHE A 90 10.46 3.09 -6.10
CA PHE A 90 10.89 4.44 -5.71
C PHE A 90 12.38 4.50 -5.39
N TRP A 91 12.92 3.52 -4.67
CA TRP A 91 14.34 3.47 -4.32
C TRP A 91 15.26 3.17 -5.52
N ILE A 92 14.80 2.35 -6.47
CA ILE A 92 15.55 2.01 -7.70
C ILE A 92 15.61 3.21 -8.66
N ASN A 93 14.47 3.87 -8.89
CA ASN A 93 14.38 4.98 -9.84
C ASN A 93 14.68 6.35 -9.21
N GLY A 94 14.88 6.43 -7.89
CA GLY A 94 15.10 7.70 -7.18
C GLY A 94 13.95 8.69 -7.40
N VAL A 95 12.73 8.18 -7.61
CA VAL A 95 11.57 9.02 -7.94
C VAL A 95 11.20 9.82 -6.71
N ASN A 96 11.23 11.14 -6.83
CA ASN A 96 10.77 12.02 -5.77
C ASN A 96 9.41 12.61 -6.14
N TYR A 97 8.73 13.22 -5.16
CA TYR A 97 7.44 13.86 -5.40
C TYR A 97 7.48 14.84 -6.58
N CYS A 98 8.57 15.60 -6.73
CA CYS A 98 8.74 16.58 -7.81
C CYS A 98 9.07 15.99 -9.19
N THR A 99 9.45 14.70 -9.28
CA THR A 99 9.72 14.02 -10.55
C THR A 99 8.44 13.46 -11.16
N ASN A 100 7.53 12.96 -10.32
CA ASN A 100 6.27 12.36 -10.76
C ASN A 100 5.16 12.54 -9.69
N PRO A 101 4.65 13.78 -9.49
CA PRO A 101 3.81 14.14 -8.35
C PRO A 101 2.45 13.43 -8.39
N THR A 102 1.87 13.25 -9.58
CA THR A 102 0.59 12.53 -9.73
C THR A 102 0.73 11.07 -9.35
N PHE A 103 1.83 10.40 -9.73
CA PHE A 103 2.04 8.99 -9.37
C PHE A 103 2.19 8.84 -7.85
N MET A 104 3.01 9.67 -7.21
CA MET A 104 3.22 9.60 -5.76
C MET A 104 1.97 9.97 -4.96
N TYR A 105 1.16 10.91 -5.45
CA TYR A 105 -0.12 11.26 -4.82
C TYR A 105 -1.15 10.13 -4.96
N VAL A 106 -1.30 9.55 -6.16
CA VAL A 106 -2.23 8.42 -6.38
C VAL A 106 -1.82 7.22 -5.54
N VAL A 107 -0.53 6.91 -5.50
CA VAL A 107 0.06 5.92 -4.62
C VAL A 107 -0.27 6.18 -3.15
N GLY A 108 -0.07 7.41 -2.66
CA GLY A 108 -0.33 7.75 -1.27
C GLY A 108 -1.81 7.60 -0.95
N CYS A 109 -2.68 7.97 -1.89
CA CYS A 109 -4.11 7.73 -1.80
C CYS A 109 -4.49 6.25 -1.91
N LEU A 110 -3.71 5.40 -2.58
CA LEU A 110 -3.95 3.96 -2.66
C LEU A 110 -3.43 3.23 -1.42
N ALA A 111 -2.33 3.69 -0.83
CA ALA A 111 -1.83 3.18 0.44
C ALA A 111 -2.83 3.56 1.56
N LEU A 112 -3.11 4.85 1.72
CA LEU A 112 -4.07 5.34 2.72
C LEU A 112 -5.53 5.00 2.40
N GLY A 113 -5.87 4.84 1.13
CA GLY A 113 -7.22 4.51 0.65
C GLY A 113 -7.48 3.01 0.55
N GLY A 114 -6.42 2.20 0.45
CA GLY A 114 -6.48 0.79 0.80
C GLY A 114 -6.89 0.66 2.26
N ASP A 115 -6.24 1.46 3.13
CA ASP A 115 -6.55 1.54 4.56
C ASP A 115 -7.91 2.21 4.84
N HIS A 116 -8.63 2.73 3.84
CA HIS A 116 -10.05 3.13 3.97
C HIS A 116 -10.97 1.91 3.83
N GLU A 117 -10.81 0.97 4.75
CA GLU A 117 -11.78 0.50 5.75
C GLU A 117 -13.29 0.33 5.45
N ASP A 118 -13.90 0.97 4.45
CA ASP A 118 -15.37 1.10 4.45
C ASP A 118 -16.10 -0.14 3.90
N ASN A 119 -15.55 -0.85 2.92
CA ASN A 119 -16.21 -2.03 2.34
C ASN A 119 -15.90 -3.35 3.06
N LEU A 120 -14.74 -3.46 3.74
CA LEU A 120 -14.35 -4.70 4.42
C LEU A 120 -15.08 -4.83 5.79
N LEU A 121 -15.35 -3.72 6.48
CA LEU A 121 -16.13 -3.70 7.72
C LEU A 121 -17.65 -3.80 7.46
N ASP A 122 -18.16 -3.27 6.34
CA ASP A 122 -19.57 -3.43 5.96
C ASP A 122 -19.91 -4.87 5.54
N LEU A 123 -18.97 -5.63 4.97
CA LEU A 123 -19.14 -7.06 4.71
C LEU A 123 -19.00 -7.93 5.97
N VAL A 124 -18.13 -7.58 6.91
CA VAL A 124 -18.05 -8.27 8.21
C VAL A 124 -19.28 -7.99 9.08
N SER A 125 -19.87 -6.78 8.98
CA SER A 125 -21.17 -6.38 9.55
C SER A 125 -22.34 -7.24 9.02
N ILE A 126 -22.34 -7.60 7.73
CA ILE A 126 -23.32 -8.52 7.14
C ILE A 126 -23.14 -9.98 7.62
N ILE A 127 -21.91 -10.42 7.89
CA ILE A 127 -21.59 -11.79 8.33
C ILE A 127 -21.82 -12.00 9.85
N LYS A 128 -22.00 -10.92 10.64
CA LYS A 128 -22.32 -10.99 12.07
C LYS A 128 -23.83 -11.08 12.36
N LYS A 129 -24.68 -11.00 11.33
CA LYS A 129 -26.13 -11.26 11.40
C LYS A 129 -26.44 -12.71 11.05
#